data_AF-A0A7S2QNU4-F1
#
_entry.id   AF-A0A7S2QNU4-F1
#
_cell.length_a   1.000
_cell.length_b   1.000
_cell.length_c   1.000
_cell.angle_alpha   90.00
_cell.angle_beta   90.00
_cell.angle_gamma   90.00
#
_symmetry.space_group_name_H-M   'P 1'
#
loop_
_entity.id
_entity.type
_entity.pdbx_description
1 polymer ?
#
loop_
_entity_poly.entity_id
_entity_poly.type
_entity_poly.pdbx_seq_one_letter_code
_entity_poly.pdbx_strand_id
1 'polypeptide(L)'
;SKKVMSGGKIGENMDSANVYAVLTIMATFMLIPIAFAIEGPSAMLKGFNLAYAKGGVPFLLSMLYSGFYYYMYNEVAFLALGKLDPVSHAVSNTMKRVVIIITSVIVFRTAVTPLGVAGSGIAIAGTLLYSLAKNRFK
;
A
#
# COMPACT_ATOMS: atom_id res chain seq x y z
N SER A 1 -7.72 10.92 -6.86
CA SER A 1 -8.31 9.57 -6.96
C SER A 1 -9.82 9.57 -6.73
N LYS A 2 -10.34 9.95 -5.53
CA LYS A 2 -11.79 9.87 -5.25
C LYS A 2 -12.71 10.73 -6.14
N LYS A 3 -12.26 11.91 -6.59
CA LYS A 3 -13.02 12.74 -7.56
C LYS A 3 -13.26 12.07 -8.92
N VAL A 4 -12.38 11.15 -9.34
CA VAL A 4 -12.50 10.42 -10.62
C VAL A 4 -13.48 9.25 -10.47
N MET A 5 -13.64 8.72 -9.26
CA MET A 5 -14.56 7.61 -8.95
C MET A 5 -15.95 8.07 -8.46
N SER A 6 -16.09 9.33 -8.03
CA SER A 6 -17.27 9.84 -7.31
C SER A 6 -18.12 10.85 -8.09
N GLY A 7 -17.78 11.20 -9.33
CA GLY A 7 -18.51 12.27 -10.03
C GLY A 7 -18.38 12.26 -11.54
N GLY A 8 -19.49 12.00 -12.21
CA GLY A 8 -19.68 12.15 -13.66
C GLY A 8 -19.35 10.90 -14.47
N LYS A 9 -20.00 10.73 -15.62
CA LYS A 9 -19.69 9.69 -16.62
C LYS A 9 -18.28 9.92 -17.20
N ILE A 10 -17.22 9.64 -16.45
CA ILE A 10 -15.84 9.80 -16.91
C ILE A 10 -15.39 8.50 -17.59
N GLY A 11 -16.10 8.06 -18.65
CA GLY A 11 -15.74 6.89 -19.47
C GLY A 11 -16.68 5.69 -19.31
N GLU A 12 -16.79 4.89 -20.37
CA GLU A 12 -17.53 3.63 -20.37
C GLU A 12 -16.69 2.50 -19.71
N ASN A 13 -17.32 1.63 -18.91
CA ASN A 13 -16.69 0.47 -18.25
C ASN A 13 -15.52 0.77 -17.27
N MET A 14 -15.52 1.94 -16.62
CA MET A 14 -14.53 2.27 -15.58
C MET A 14 -14.93 1.76 -14.19
N ASP A 15 -14.84 0.44 -14.00
CA ASP A 15 -14.90 -0.16 -12.67
C ASP A 15 -13.59 0.11 -11.89
N SER A 16 -13.65 -0.02 -10.56
CA SER A 16 -12.56 0.31 -9.64
C SER A 16 -11.24 -0.42 -9.95
N ALA A 17 -11.32 -1.64 -10.49
CA ALA A 17 -10.16 -2.39 -10.98
C ALA A 17 -9.56 -1.80 -12.26
N ASN A 18 -10.41 -1.43 -13.24
CA ASN A 18 -9.96 -0.80 -14.49
C ASN A 18 -9.34 0.58 -14.25
N VAL A 19 -9.91 1.37 -13.33
CA VAL A 19 -9.33 2.65 -12.91
C VAL A 19 -7.92 2.45 -12.34
N TYR A 20 -7.74 1.42 -11.50
CA TYR A 20 -6.43 1.10 -10.94
C TYR A 20 -5.44 0.63 -12.03
N ALA A 21 -5.88 -0.22 -12.96
CA ALA A 21 -5.05 -0.70 -14.05
C ALA A 21 -4.55 0.45 -14.95
N VAL A 22 -5.45 1.33 -15.39
CA VAL A 22 -5.08 2.50 -16.22
C VAL A 22 -4.15 3.44 -15.47
N LEU A 23 -4.41 3.69 -14.18
CA LEU A 23 -3.54 4.53 -13.35
C LEU A 23 -2.15 3.93 -13.18
N THR A 24 -2.05 2.61 -13.02
CA THR A 24 -0.77 1.89 -12.89
C THR A 24 0.03 1.92 -14.19
N ILE A 25 -0.63 1.77 -15.34
CA ILE A 25 0.01 1.88 -16.66
C ILE A 25 0.57 3.30 -16.85
N MET A 26 -0.23 4.34 -16.61
CA MET A 26 0.24 5.73 -16.72
C MET A 26 1.38 6.04 -15.74
N ALA A 27 1.28 5.58 -14.49
CA ALA A 27 2.32 5.76 -13.48
C ALA A 27 3.63 5.09 -13.91
N THR A 28 3.56 3.91 -14.54
CA THR A 28 4.75 3.21 -15.06
C THR A 28 5.48 4.06 -16.09
N PHE A 29 4.76 4.61 -17.08
CA PHE A 29 5.36 5.47 -18.10
C PHE A 29 5.94 6.77 -17.54
N MET A 30 5.31 7.35 -16.50
CA MET A 30 5.84 8.56 -15.85
C MET A 30 7.07 8.27 -14.98
N LEU A 31 7.11 7.12 -14.32
CA LEU A 31 8.19 6.77 -13.39
C LEU A 31 9.45 6.27 -14.10
N ILE A 32 9.31 5.60 -15.24
CA ILE A 32 10.46 5.12 -16.04
C ILE A 32 11.50 6.22 -16.30
N PRO A 33 11.17 7.38 -16.92
CA PRO A 33 12.17 8.41 -17.20
C PRO A 33 12.75 9.04 -15.94
N ILE A 34 11.94 9.17 -14.87
CA ILE A 34 12.39 9.72 -13.59
C ILE A 34 13.38 8.76 -12.90
N ALA A 35 13.11 7.46 -12.91
CA ALA A 35 13.99 6.44 -12.36
C ALA A 35 15.35 6.43 -13.08
N PHE A 36 15.34 6.49 -14.41
CA PHE A 36 16.57 6.59 -15.20
C PHE A 36 17.32 7.90 -14.98
N ALA A 37 16.63 9.02 -14.77
CA ALA A 37 17.26 10.31 -14.51
C ALA A 37 17.90 10.41 -13.11
N ILE A 38 17.29 9.80 -12.09
CA ILE A 38 17.77 9.87 -10.70
C ILE A 38 18.85 8.81 -10.43
N GLU A 39 18.60 7.56 -10.78
CA GLU A 39 19.52 6.46 -10.45
C GLU A 39 20.61 6.29 -11.52
N GLY A 40 20.27 6.55 -12.78
CA GLY A 40 21.16 6.29 -13.91
C GLY A 40 21.18 4.81 -14.32
N PRO A 41 21.20 4.48 -15.63
CA PRO A 41 21.16 3.09 -16.10
C PRO A 41 22.30 2.21 -15.57
N SER A 42 23.47 2.82 -15.36
CA SER A 42 24.68 2.13 -14.91
C SER A 42 24.65 1.76 -13.42
N ALA A 43 24.02 2.57 -12.57
CA ALA A 43 23.87 2.25 -11.15
C ALA A 43 22.81 1.17 -10.94
N MET A 44 21.70 1.23 -11.70
CA MET A 44 20.67 0.19 -11.71
C MET A 44 21.23 -1.19 -12.05
N LEU A 45 21.99 -1.29 -13.15
CA LEU A 45 22.60 -2.57 -13.58
C LEU A 45 23.63 -3.08 -12.57
N LYS A 46 24.43 -2.20 -11.98
CA LYS A 46 25.38 -2.58 -10.91
C LYS A 46 24.65 -3.09 -9.67
N GLY A 47 23.59 -2.40 -9.24
CA GLY A 47 22.76 -2.80 -8.10
C GLY A 47 22.09 -4.15 -8.33
N PHE A 48 21.54 -4.37 -9.53
CA PHE A 48 20.94 -5.65 -9.91
C PHE A 48 21.96 -6.79 -9.92
N ASN A 49 23.12 -6.58 -10.54
CA ASN A 49 24.19 -7.60 -10.58
C ASN A 49 24.72 -7.93 -9.18
N LEU A 50 24.87 -6.93 -8.30
CA LEU A 50 25.26 -7.13 -6.90
C LEU A 50 24.20 -7.91 -6.10
N ALA A 51 22.92 -7.58 -6.30
CA ALA A 51 21.83 -8.26 -5.62
C ALA A 51 21.67 -9.71 -6.11
N TYR A 52 21.78 -9.92 -7.43
CA TYR A 52 21.76 -11.25 -8.03
C TYR A 52 22.98 -12.09 -7.62
N ALA A 53 24.17 -11.50 -7.54
CA ALA A 53 25.36 -12.21 -7.07
C ALA A 53 25.24 -12.65 -5.59
N LYS A 54 24.52 -11.89 -4.76
CA LYS A 54 24.30 -12.22 -3.33
C LYS A 54 23.13 -13.18 -3.10
N GLY A 55 22.06 -13.09 -3.89
CA GLY A 55 20.80 -13.80 -3.62
C GLY A 55 20.38 -14.81 -4.69
N GLY A 56 21.05 -14.85 -5.84
CA GLY A 56 20.80 -15.81 -6.93
C GLY A 56 19.36 -15.86 -7.43
N VAL A 57 18.91 -17.05 -7.83
CA VAL A 57 17.53 -17.31 -8.29
C VAL A 57 16.47 -17.00 -7.20
N PRO A 58 16.69 -17.31 -5.91
CA PRO A 58 15.74 -16.94 -4.84
C PRO A 58 15.48 -15.42 -4.74
N PHE A 59 16.48 -14.59 -5.02
CA PHE A 59 16.30 -13.13 -5.07
C PHE A 59 15.32 -12.72 -6.18
N LEU A 60 15.41 -13.33 -7.36
CA LEU A 60 14.48 -13.04 -8.46
C LEU A 60 13.05 -13.43 -8.10
N LEU A 61 12.85 -14.60 -7.50
CA LEU A 61 11.52 -15.01 -7.01
C LEU A 61 11.00 -14.06 -5.94
N SER A 62 11.85 -13.63 -5.01
CA SER A 62 11.47 -12.67 -3.96
C SER A 62 11.09 -11.30 -4.54
N MET A 63 11.79 -10.86 -5.59
CA MET A 63 11.49 -9.63 -6.32
C MET A 63 10.15 -9.73 -7.07
N LEU A 64 9.87 -10.86 -7.70
CA LEU A 64 8.58 -11.11 -8.35
C LEU A 64 7.42 -11.16 -7.35
N TYR A 65 7.60 -11.88 -6.23
CA TYR A 65 6.59 -11.94 -5.18
C TYR A 65 6.32 -10.55 -4.59
N SER A 66 7.35 -9.75 -4.32
CA SER A 66 7.16 -8.40 -3.76
C SER A 66 6.36 -7.50 -4.72
N GLY A 67 6.67 -7.54 -6.02
CA GLY A 67 5.93 -6.81 -7.05
C GLY A 67 4.48 -7.27 -7.17
N PHE A 68 4.25 -8.59 -7.16
CA PHE A 68 2.91 -9.18 -7.21
C PHE A 68 2.06 -8.79 -6.00
N TYR A 69 2.58 -8.95 -4.78
CA TYR A 69 1.86 -8.55 -3.57
C TYR A 69 1.61 -7.04 -3.51
N TYR A 70 2.55 -6.23 -4.01
CA TYR A 70 2.35 -4.79 -4.11
C TYR A 70 1.20 -4.44 -5.06
N TYR A 71 1.13 -5.07 -6.24
CA TYR A 71 0.04 -4.87 -7.18
C TYR A 71 -1.30 -5.29 -6.59
N MET A 72 -1.39 -6.53 -6.08
CA MET A 72 -2.62 -7.06 -5.46
C MET A 72 -3.10 -6.19 -4.29
N TYR A 73 -2.17 -5.75 -3.43
CA TYR A 73 -2.50 -4.88 -2.30
C TYR A 73 -3.16 -3.58 -2.78
N ASN A 74 -2.59 -2.94 -3.81
CA ASN A 74 -3.11 -1.69 -4.32
C ASN A 74 -4.42 -1.87 -5.10
N GLU A 75 -4.58 -2.97 -5.84
CA GLU A 75 -5.83 -3.32 -6.53
C GLU A 75 -6.98 -3.47 -5.53
N VAL A 76 -6.77 -4.28 -4.47
CA VAL A 76 -7.76 -4.45 -3.39
C VAL A 76 -8.05 -3.12 -2.69
N ALA A 77 -7.04 -2.27 -2.48
CA ALA A 77 -7.22 -0.95 -1.90
C ALA A 77 -8.08 -0.03 -2.78
N PHE A 78 -7.92 -0.08 -4.11
CA PHE A 78 -8.74 0.67 -5.05
C PHE A 78 -10.18 0.13 -5.14
N LEU A 79 -10.37 -1.19 -5.10
CA LEU A 79 -11.70 -1.80 -4.97
C LEU A 79 -12.41 -1.33 -3.69
N ALA A 80 -11.68 -1.26 -2.57
CA ALA A 80 -12.20 -0.69 -1.33
C ALA A 80 -12.46 0.84 -1.46
N LEU A 81 -11.68 1.56 -2.28
CA LEU A 81 -11.89 2.99 -2.60
C LEU A 81 -13.19 3.28 -3.31
N GLY A 82 -13.62 2.39 -4.21
CA GLY A 82 -14.91 2.52 -4.89
C GLY A 82 -16.10 2.25 -4.00
N LYS A 83 -15.95 1.42 -2.96
CA LYS A 83 -17.07 0.93 -2.12
C LYS A 83 -17.22 1.65 -0.77
N LEU A 84 -16.27 2.49 -0.37
CA LEU A 84 -16.25 3.11 0.96
C LEU A 84 -16.37 4.63 0.89
N ASP A 85 -17.19 5.20 1.78
CA ASP A 85 -17.31 6.65 1.99
C ASP A 85 -15.98 7.30 2.38
N PRO A 86 -15.74 8.60 2.10
CA PRO A 86 -14.46 9.27 2.32
C PRO A 86 -13.95 9.12 3.74
N VAL A 87 -14.88 9.14 4.70
CA VAL A 87 -14.57 9.03 6.11
C VAL A 87 -14.25 7.59 6.50
N SER A 88 -14.78 6.56 5.82
CA SER A 88 -14.45 5.15 6.08
C SER A 88 -13.09 4.76 5.49
N HIS A 89 -12.66 5.44 4.42
CA HIS A 89 -11.30 5.35 3.91
C HIS A 89 -10.26 5.85 4.91
N ALA A 90 -10.52 7.00 5.53
CA ALA A 90 -9.64 7.55 6.56
C ALA A 90 -9.46 6.57 7.73
N VAL A 91 -10.56 5.95 8.20
CA VAL A 91 -10.51 4.90 9.26
C VAL A 91 -9.65 3.72 8.81
N SER A 92 -9.89 3.20 7.60
CA SER A 92 -9.20 2.02 7.06
C SER A 92 -7.70 2.28 6.92
N ASN A 93 -7.32 3.48 6.50
CA ASN A 93 -5.92 3.88 6.41
C ASN A 93 -5.23 3.90 7.79
N THR A 94 -5.91 4.39 8.84
CA THR A 94 -5.37 4.35 10.21
C THR A 94 -5.28 2.91 10.73
N MET A 95 -6.32 2.09 10.51
CA MET A 95 -6.33 0.68 10.92
C MET A 95 -5.24 -0.13 10.23
N LYS A 96 -5.01 0.09 8.92
CA LYS A 96 -3.92 -0.55 8.18
C LYS A 96 -2.57 -0.29 8.83
N ARG A 97 -2.30 0.96 9.25
CA ARG A 97 -1.05 1.33 9.92
C ARG A 97 -0.89 0.60 11.25
N VAL A 98 -1.96 0.51 12.04
CA VAL A 98 -1.98 -0.23 13.31
C VAL A 98 -1.65 -1.72 13.10
N VAL A 99 -2.27 -2.37 12.12
CA VAL A 99 -2.02 -3.78 11.80
C VAL A 99 -0.55 -4.01 11.39
N ILE A 100 0.02 -3.11 10.59
CA ILE A 100 1.43 -3.19 10.18
C ILE A 100 2.37 -3.09 11.40
N ILE A 101 2.10 -2.18 12.35
CA ILE A 101 2.90 -2.02 13.57
C ILE A 101 2.87 -3.31 14.41
N ILE A 102 1.68 -3.89 14.64
CA ILE A 102 1.55 -5.12 15.43
C ILE A 102 2.28 -6.27 14.73
N THR A 103 2.11 -6.39 13.41
CA THR A 103 2.71 -7.46 12.62
C THR A 103 4.23 -7.35 12.60
N SER A 104 4.77 -6.14 12.47
CA SER A 104 6.22 -5.92 12.48
C SER A 104 6.83 -6.30 13.83
N VAL A 105 6.16 -5.98 14.94
CA VAL A 105 6.60 -6.39 16.28
C VAL A 105 6.63 -7.91 16.43
N ILE A 106 5.60 -8.62 15.95
CA ILE A 106 5.53 -10.08 16.05
C ILE A 106 6.59 -10.75 15.16
N VAL A 107 6.74 -10.27 13.92
CA VAL A 107 7.63 -10.89 12.91
C VAL A 107 9.10 -10.59 13.20
N PHE A 108 9.45 -9.34 13.48
CA PHE A 108 10.83 -8.94 13.73
C PHE A 108 11.29 -9.19 15.17
N ARG A 109 10.37 -9.56 16.07
CA ARG A 109 10.61 -9.77 17.52
C ARG A 109 11.45 -8.65 18.13
N THR A 110 11.27 -7.42 17.64
CA THR A 110 11.97 -6.26 18.19
C THR A 110 11.48 -6.01 19.60
N ALA A 111 12.41 -5.75 20.53
CA ALA A 111 12.07 -5.47 21.91
C ALA A 111 11.30 -4.14 21.99
N VAL A 112 9.98 -4.22 22.01
CA VAL A 112 9.11 -3.07 22.21
C VAL A 112 9.15 -2.73 23.69
N THR A 113 9.50 -1.48 24.00
CA THR A 113 9.44 -1.01 25.39
C THR A 113 8.01 -1.13 25.91
N PRO A 114 7.80 -1.32 27.23
CA PRO A 114 6.45 -1.38 27.82
C PRO A 114 5.59 -0.16 27.44
N LEU A 115 6.23 1.00 27.27
CA LEU A 115 5.60 2.23 26.78
C LEU A 115 5.11 2.12 25.33
N GLY A 116 5.87 1.45 24.45
CA GLY A 116 5.48 1.18 23.07
C GLY A 116 4.30 0.22 22.95
N VAL A 117 4.21 -0.75 23.86
CA VAL A 117 3.05 -1.65 23.96
C VAL A 117 1.81 -0.87 24.42
N ALA A 118 1.95 -0.04 25.47
CA ALA A 118 0.85 0.82 25.94
C ALA A 118 0.37 1.80 24.86
N GLY A 119 1.31 2.49 24.18
CA GLY A 119 0.99 3.42 23.09
C GLY A 119 0.30 2.73 21.91
N SER A 120 0.74 1.52 21.55
CA SER A 120 0.08 0.72 20.51
C SER A 120 -1.33 0.30 20.93
N GLY A 121 -1.52 -0.10 22.19
CA GLY A 121 -2.82 -0.43 22.76
C GLY A 121 -3.81 0.75 22.72
N ILE A 122 -3.36 1.95 23.08
CA ILE A 122 -4.18 3.18 23.01
C ILE A 122 -4.55 3.51 21.55
N ALA A 123 -3.61 3.37 20.62
CA ALA A 123 -3.86 3.61 19.20
C ALA A 123 -4.90 2.62 18.63
N ILE A 124 -4.77 1.33 18.95
CA ILE A 124 -5.76 0.30 18.57
C ILE A 124 -7.13 0.64 19.15
N ALA A 125 -7.19 0.92 20.46
CA ALA A 125 -8.44 1.25 21.14
C ALA A 125 -9.11 2.51 20.56
N GLY A 126 -8.34 3.56 20.28
CA GLY A 126 -8.84 4.80 19.66
C GLY A 126 -9.41 4.56 18.25
N THR A 127 -8.74 3.75 17.43
CA THR A 127 -9.26 3.39 16.09
C THR A 127 -10.52 2.54 16.15
N LEU A 128 -10.62 1.61 17.10
CA LEU A 128 -11.81 0.80 17.33
C LEU A 128 -12.99 1.65 17.81
N LEU A 129 -12.78 2.50 18.81
CA LEU A 129 -13.81 3.40 19.32
C LEU A 129 -14.30 4.36 18.24
N TYR A 130 -13.41 4.92 17.43
CA TYR A 130 -13.80 5.77 16.30
C TYR A 130 -14.65 5.01 15.28
N SER A 131 -14.25 3.77 14.93
CA SER A 131 -15.01 2.91 14.02
C SER A 131 -16.41 2.58 14.56
N LEU A 132 -16.52 2.23 15.85
CA LEU A 132 -17.78 1.90 16.51
C LEU A 132 -18.70 3.12 16.64
N ALA A 133 -18.17 4.26 17.09
CA ALA A 133 -18.94 5.50 17.19
C ALA A 133 -19.50 5.90 15.82
N LYS A 134 -18.66 5.82 14.78
CA LYS A 134 -19.09 6.17 13.43
C LYS A 134 -20.09 5.19 12.81
N ASN A 135 -20.01 3.89 13.12
CA ASN A 135 -21.06 2.95 12.72
C ASN A 135 -22.38 3.18 13.45
N ARG A 136 -22.34 3.72 14.67
CA ARG A 136 -23.53 3.99 15.50
C ARG A 136 -24.20 5.33 15.20
N PHE A 137 -23.43 6.34 14.82
CA PHE A 137 -23.89 7.68 14.46
C PHE A 137 -23.90 7.93 12.95
N LYS A 138 -24.14 6.87 12.17
CA LYS A 138 -24.26 6.93 10.71
C LYS A 138 -25.58 7.56 10.29
#